data_AF-A0A367FX85-F1
#
_entry.id   AF-A0A367FX85-F1
#
_cell.length_a   1.000
_cell.length_b   1.000
_cell.length_c   1.000
_cell.angle_alpha   90.00
_cell.angle_beta   90.00
_cell.angle_gamma   90.00
#
_symmetry.space_group_name_H-M   'P 1'
#
loop_
_entity.id
_entity.type
_entity.pdbx_description
1 polymer ?
#
loop_
_entity_poly.entity_id
_entity_poly.type
_entity_poly.pdbx_seq_one_letter_code
_entity_poly.pdbx_strand_id
1 'polypeptide(L)'
;MGLKQIFEKQGGMNLLKQYWNGGAFFTAVGEFVLLGKEKKALEILRLSVQYKIKHNLEKKYKKEIEAFQSDFRDDKPHVASNKVWVCWFQGLDNAPELVKRCYESLKKNLTDREIILITSL
;
A
#
# COMPACT_ATOMS: atom_id res chain seq x y z
N MET A 1 12.08 15.31 -22.07
CA MET A 1 12.22 13.98 -21.43
C MET A 1 11.69 12.93 -22.39
N GLY A 2 12.52 11.95 -22.77
CA GLY A 2 12.09 10.88 -23.68
C GLY A 2 11.17 9.88 -22.99
N LEU A 3 10.28 9.22 -23.75
CA LEU A 3 9.36 8.17 -23.26
C LEU A 3 10.09 7.08 -22.46
N LYS A 4 11.31 6.71 -22.87
CA LYS A 4 12.16 5.72 -22.20
C LYS A 4 12.51 6.10 -20.76
N GLN A 5 12.80 7.39 -20.50
CA GLN A 5 13.12 7.87 -19.16
C GLN A 5 11.90 7.89 -18.23
N ILE A 6 10.72 8.20 -18.77
CA ILE A 6 9.46 8.16 -18.01
C ILE A 6 9.13 6.71 -17.65
N PHE A 7 9.32 5.78 -18.60
CA PHE A 7 9.10 4.36 -18.39
C PHE A 7 10.02 3.77 -17.31
N GLU A 8 11.32 4.08 -17.34
CA GLU A 8 12.25 3.63 -16.30
C GLU A 8 11.91 4.22 -14.92
N LYS A 9 11.53 5.50 -14.84
CA LYS A 9 11.07 6.12 -13.58
C LYS A 9 9.80 5.48 -13.01
N GLN A 10 8.94 4.93 -13.85
CA GLN A 10 7.71 4.26 -13.43
C GLN A 10 7.89 2.77 -13.10
N GLY A 11 9.12 2.24 -13.17
CA GLY A 11 9.43 0.85 -12.81
C GLY A 11 9.68 -0.08 -14.00
N GLY A 12 9.70 0.46 -15.22
CA GLY A 12 10.15 -0.24 -16.43
C GLY A 12 9.46 -1.59 -16.66
N MET A 13 10.26 -2.64 -16.90
CA MET A 13 9.75 -3.99 -17.21
C MET A 13 8.94 -4.60 -16.06
N ASN A 14 9.23 -4.20 -14.81
CA ASN A 14 8.48 -4.68 -13.64
C ASN A 14 7.04 -4.14 -13.64
N LEU A 15 6.82 -2.92 -14.15
CA LEU A 15 5.48 -2.35 -14.29
C LEU A 15 4.62 -3.19 -15.25
N LEU A 16 5.17 -3.55 -16.42
CA LEU A 16 4.46 -4.38 -17.39
C LEU A 16 4.13 -5.76 -16.81
N LYS A 17 5.08 -6.35 -16.06
CA LYS A 17 4.85 -7.62 -15.36
C LYS A 17 3.74 -7.51 -14.31
N GLN A 18 3.69 -6.41 -13.56
CA GLN A 18 2.60 -6.15 -12.60
C GLN A 18 1.25 -6.01 -13.32
N TYR A 19 1.21 -5.30 -14.44
CA TYR A 19 -0.03 -5.11 -15.21
C TYR A 19 -0.53 -6.43 -15.79
N TRP A 20 0.38 -7.30 -16.22
CA TRP A 20 0.06 -8.65 -16.69
C TRP A 20 -0.48 -9.51 -15.55
N ASN A 21 0.26 -9.63 -14.44
CA ASN A 21 -0.13 -10.44 -13.28
C ASN A 21 -1.44 -9.96 -12.65
N GLY A 22 -1.69 -8.66 -12.67
CA GLY A 22 -2.92 -8.06 -12.15
C GLY A 22 -4.10 -8.04 -13.13
N GLY A 23 -3.93 -8.54 -14.36
CA GLY A 23 -5.00 -8.60 -15.37
C GLY A 23 -5.46 -7.23 -15.89
N ALA A 24 -4.57 -6.24 -15.88
CA ALA A 24 -4.85 -4.85 -16.29
C ALA A 24 -4.04 -4.41 -17.53
N PHE A 25 -3.20 -5.28 -18.09
CA PHE A 25 -2.34 -4.99 -19.23
C PHE A 25 -3.09 -4.44 -20.45
N PHE A 26 -4.16 -5.11 -20.89
CA PHE A 26 -4.93 -4.67 -22.06
C PHE A 26 -5.68 -3.36 -21.80
N THR A 27 -6.12 -3.11 -20.56
CA THR A 27 -6.69 -1.82 -20.16
C THR A 27 -5.66 -0.71 -20.30
N ALA A 28 -4.44 -0.93 -19.80
CA ALA A 28 -3.35 0.03 -19.91
C ALA A 28 -2.98 0.33 -21.37
N VAL A 29 -2.89 -0.70 -22.23
CA VAL A 29 -2.58 -0.52 -23.66
C VAL A 29 -3.70 0.24 -24.37
N GLY A 30 -4.96 -0.12 -24.12
CA GLY A 30 -6.11 0.56 -24.71
C GLY A 30 -6.20 2.03 -24.33
N GLU A 31 -6.04 2.35 -23.04
CA GLU A 31 -6.06 3.74 -22.55
C GLU A 31 -4.87 4.54 -23.06
N PHE A 32 -3.68 3.94 -23.17
CA PHE A 32 -2.51 4.60 -23.75
C PHE A 32 -2.72 4.95 -25.23
N VAL A 33 -3.35 4.05 -26.01
CA VAL A 33 -3.67 4.31 -27.42
C VAL A 33 -4.73 5.41 -27.56
N LEU A 34 -5.73 5.44 -26.67
CA LEU A 34 -6.84 6.40 -26.73
C LEU A 34 -6.46 7.80 -26.23
N LEU A 35 -5.75 7.90 -25.10
CA LEU A 35 -5.47 9.16 -24.40
C LEU A 35 -4.05 9.70 -24.68
N GLY A 36 -3.17 8.85 -25.21
CA GLY A 36 -1.80 9.22 -25.53
C GLY A 36 -0.89 9.36 -24.31
N LYS A 37 0.18 10.14 -24.48
CA LYS A 37 1.33 10.23 -23.55
C LYS A 37 1.34 11.47 -22.66
N GLU A 38 0.25 12.22 -22.62
CA GLU A 38 0.15 13.41 -21.76
C GLU A 38 0.17 13.03 -20.27
N LYS A 39 0.68 13.91 -19.41
CA LYS A 39 0.77 13.63 -17.97
C LYS A 39 -0.59 13.26 -17.36
N LYS A 40 -1.65 14.01 -17.72
CA LYS A 40 -3.03 13.74 -17.27
C LYS A 40 -3.52 12.39 -17.77
N ALA A 41 -3.28 12.05 -19.02
CA ALA A 41 -3.62 10.75 -19.60
C ALA A 41 -2.93 9.59 -18.88
N LEU A 42 -1.63 9.74 -18.56
CA LEU A 42 -0.86 8.74 -17.81
C LEU A 42 -1.33 8.61 -16.36
N GLU A 43 -1.79 9.69 -15.74
CA GLU A 43 -2.42 9.64 -14.40
C GLU A 43 -3.76 8.89 -14.43
N ILE A 44 -4.60 9.13 -15.46
CA ILE A 44 -5.84 8.38 -15.67
C ILE A 44 -5.54 6.89 -15.86
N LEU A 45 -4.60 6.56 -16.76
CA LEU A 45 -4.17 5.18 -16.99
C LEU A 45 -3.71 4.50 -15.71
N ARG A 46 -2.88 5.19 -14.91
CA ARG A 46 -2.41 4.66 -13.62
C ARG A 46 -3.57 4.33 -12.69
N LEU A 47 -4.55 5.24 -12.56
CA LEU A 47 -5.72 5.04 -11.71
C LEU A 47 -6.60 3.88 -12.19
N SER A 48 -6.87 3.81 -13.49
CA SER A 48 -7.65 2.73 -14.10
C SER A 48 -7.01 1.37 -13.91
N VAL A 49 -5.69 1.27 -14.10
CA VAL A 49 -4.94 0.04 -13.85
C VAL A 49 -5.00 -0.36 -12.37
N GLN A 50 -4.75 0.59 -11.45
CA GLN A 50 -4.84 0.32 -10.02
C GLN A 50 -6.24 -0.18 -9.62
N TYR A 51 -7.29 0.44 -10.14
CA TYR A 51 -8.67 0.02 -9.91
C TYR A 51 -8.92 -1.40 -10.45
N LYS A 52 -8.49 -1.69 -11.69
CA LYS A 52 -8.68 -3.01 -12.31
C LYS A 52 -7.98 -4.13 -11.54
N ILE A 53 -6.73 -3.89 -11.11
CA ILE A 53 -5.96 -4.83 -10.30
C ILE A 53 -6.67 -5.06 -8.96
N LYS A 54 -7.06 -3.99 -8.26
CA LYS A 54 -7.82 -4.07 -7.00
C LYS A 54 -9.08 -4.91 -7.17
N HIS A 55 -9.89 -4.61 -8.17
CA HIS A 55 -11.14 -5.33 -8.46
C HIS A 55 -10.91 -6.82 -8.73
N ASN A 56 -9.86 -7.15 -9.49
CA ASN A 56 -9.50 -8.54 -9.76
C ASN A 56 -9.05 -9.27 -8.49
N LEU A 57 -8.28 -8.61 -7.62
CA LEU A 57 -7.87 -9.16 -6.32
C LEU A 57 -9.07 -9.36 -5.39
N GLU A 58 -9.95 -8.37 -5.27
CA GLU A 58 -11.17 -8.47 -4.48
C GLU A 58 -12.03 -9.65 -4.94
N LYS A 59 -12.23 -9.81 -6.25
CA LYS A 59 -12.94 -10.97 -6.79
C LYS A 59 -12.25 -12.30 -6.50
N LYS A 60 -10.92 -12.33 -6.61
CA LYS A 60 -10.12 -13.54 -6.40
C LYS A 60 -10.20 -14.01 -4.94
N TYR A 61 -10.10 -13.08 -3.99
CA TYR A 61 -10.04 -13.38 -2.55
C TYR A 61 -11.38 -13.22 -1.83
N LYS A 62 -12.47 -12.95 -2.56
CA LYS A 62 -13.78 -12.68 -1.98
C LYS A 62 -14.24 -13.81 -1.06
N LYS A 63 -14.10 -15.06 -1.51
CA LYS A 63 -14.56 -16.24 -0.75
C LYS A 63 -13.76 -16.45 0.52
N GLU A 64 -12.45 -16.27 0.45
CA GLU A 64 -11.52 -16.40 1.56
C GLU A 64 -11.76 -15.32 2.61
N ILE A 65 -12.03 -14.08 2.16
CA ILE A 65 -12.41 -12.98 3.05
C ILE A 65 -13.76 -13.27 3.72
N GLU A 66 -14.77 -13.70 2.95
CA GLU A 66 -16.09 -14.03 3.48
C GLU A 66 -16.03 -15.18 4.49
N ALA A 67 -15.26 -16.24 4.20
CA ALA A 67 -15.05 -17.35 5.12
C ALA A 67 -14.32 -16.91 6.40
N PHE A 68 -13.27 -16.11 6.27
CA PHE A 68 -12.59 -15.55 7.44
C PHE A 68 -13.53 -14.70 8.29
N GLN A 69 -14.35 -13.85 7.66
CA GLN A 69 -15.31 -12.99 8.36
C GLN A 69 -16.44 -13.78 9.04
N SER A 70 -16.92 -14.87 8.43
CA SER A 70 -17.95 -15.71 9.04
C SER A 70 -17.43 -16.50 10.24
N ASP A 71 -16.16 -16.90 10.19
CA ASP A 71 -15.52 -17.69 11.24
C ASP A 71 -14.92 -16.83 12.35
N PHE A 72 -14.65 -15.54 12.07
CA PHE A 72 -14.13 -14.60 13.03
C PHE A 72 -15.16 -14.29 14.13
N ARG A 73 -14.91 -14.84 15.31
CA ARG A 73 -15.62 -14.50 16.53
C ARG A 73 -14.74 -13.60 17.37
N ASP A 74 -15.17 -12.37 17.55
CA ASP A 74 -14.53 -11.41 18.44
C ASP A 74 -15.04 -11.61 19.87
N ASP A 75 -14.70 -12.76 20.45
CA ASP A 75 -15.11 -13.16 21.79
C ASP A 75 -14.20 -12.59 22.90
N LYS A 76 -13.14 -11.88 22.51
CA LYS A 76 -12.16 -11.34 23.44
C LYS A 76 -12.63 -10.00 23.99
N PRO A 77 -12.47 -9.78 25.31
CA PRO A 77 -12.79 -8.48 25.89
C PRO A 77 -11.84 -7.42 25.34
N HIS A 78 -12.39 -6.40 24.67
CA HIS A 78 -11.67 -5.20 24.26
C HIS A 78 -11.46 -4.27 25.46
N VAL A 79 -10.49 -4.62 26.30
CA VAL A 79 -10.10 -3.78 27.43
C VAL A 79 -9.27 -2.62 26.90
N ALA A 80 -9.71 -1.39 27.17
CA ALA A 80 -8.90 -0.21 26.87
C ALA A 80 -7.57 -0.30 27.62
N SER A 81 -6.46 -0.13 26.89
CA SER A 81 -5.12 -0.07 27.48
C SER A 81 -4.52 1.31 27.25
N ASN A 82 -3.77 1.82 28.23
CA ASN A 82 -2.99 3.06 28.10
C ASN A 82 -1.68 2.81 27.34
N LYS A 83 -1.70 1.92 26.33
CA LYS A 83 -0.53 1.53 25.54
C LYS A 83 -0.71 1.96 24.09
N VAL A 84 0.36 2.46 23.49
CA VAL A 84 0.44 2.83 22.08
C VAL A 84 1.51 1.97 21.43
N TRP A 85 1.10 1.12 20.49
CA TRP A 85 2.00 0.20 19.81
C TRP A 85 2.51 0.81 18.51
N VAL A 86 3.83 0.87 18.36
CA VAL A 86 4.51 1.33 17.16
C VAL A 86 5.34 0.17 16.61
N CYS A 87 5.12 -0.15 15.35
CA CYS A 87 5.83 -1.25 14.69
C CYS A 87 6.78 -0.71 13.62
N TRP A 88 8.06 -1.03 13.72
CA TRP A 88 9.08 -0.69 12.74
C TRP A 88 10.18 -1.75 12.67
N PHE A 89 9.96 -2.80 11.88
CA PHE A 89 10.81 -3.99 11.83
C PHE A 89 12.21 -3.79 11.23
N GLN A 90 12.49 -2.64 10.61
CA GLN A 90 13.82 -2.35 10.07
C GLN A 90 14.79 -1.83 11.16
N GLY A 91 14.30 -1.68 12.40
CA GLY A 91 15.00 -1.03 13.50
C GLY A 91 14.89 0.50 13.41
N LEU A 92 14.66 1.17 14.55
CA LEU A 92 14.50 2.62 14.55
C LEU A 92 15.78 3.35 14.11
N ASP A 93 16.95 2.78 14.36
CA ASP A 93 18.23 3.39 13.96
C ASP A 93 18.35 3.52 12.45
N ASN A 94 17.84 2.53 11.70
CA ASN A 94 17.80 2.51 10.24
C ASN A 94 16.56 3.22 9.67
N ALA A 95 15.64 3.68 10.52
CA ALA A 95 14.41 4.31 10.07
C ALA A 95 14.69 5.66 9.40
N PRO A 96 13.91 6.04 8.38
CA PRO A 96 13.94 7.39 7.83
C PRO A 96 13.73 8.44 8.92
N GLU A 97 14.35 9.60 8.74
CA GLU A 97 14.26 10.73 9.68
C GLU A 97 12.82 11.11 10.03
N LEU A 98 11.92 11.04 9.04
CA LEU A 98 10.49 11.27 9.25
C LEU A 98 9.89 10.32 10.28
N VAL A 99 10.23 9.02 10.22
CA VAL A 99 9.71 8.01 11.13
C VAL A 99 10.25 8.24 12.55
N LYS A 100 11.53 8.57 12.68
CA LYS A 100 12.16 8.92 13.96
C LYS A 100 11.46 10.11 14.61
N ARG A 101 11.24 11.19 13.85
CA ARG A 101 10.52 12.38 14.33
C ARG A 101 9.09 12.08 14.73
N CYS A 102 8.38 11.26 13.96
CA CYS A 102 7.03 10.83 14.34
C CYS A 102 7.05 10.06 15.67
N TYR A 103 8.01 9.15 15.84
CA TYR A 103 8.15 8.38 17.07
C TYR A 103 8.52 9.26 18.28
N GLU A 104 9.43 10.22 18.11
CA GLU A 104 9.76 11.22 19.14
C GLU A 104 8.56 12.10 19.49
N SER A 105 7.78 12.51 18.50
CA SER A 105 6.54 13.27 18.70
C SER A 105 5.53 12.47 19.54
N LEU A 106 5.39 11.17 19.30
CA LEU A 106 4.55 10.31 20.14
C LEU A 106 5.05 10.34 21.59
N LYS A 107 6.36 10.12 21.81
CA LYS A 107 6.96 10.15 23.16
C LYS A 107 6.78 11.47 23.89
N LYS A 108 6.85 12.58 23.15
CA LYS A 108 6.74 13.93 23.72
C LYS A 108 5.30 14.29 24.10
N ASN A 109 4.32 13.88 23.28
CA ASN A 109 2.94 14.37 23.41
C ASN A 109 2.02 13.40 24.16
N LEU A 110 2.30 12.10 24.12
CA LEU A 110 1.46 11.07 24.78
C LEU A 110 2.06 10.71 26.14
N THR A 111 2.05 11.65 27.07
CA THR A 111 2.62 11.48 28.42
C THR A 111 1.79 10.56 29.32
N ASP A 112 0.52 10.37 29.00
CA ASP A 112 -0.44 9.52 29.71
C ASP A 112 -0.42 8.06 29.23
N ARG A 113 0.41 7.73 28.23
CA ARG A 113 0.42 6.42 27.58
C ARG A 113 1.82 5.84 27.47
N GLU A 114 1.92 4.54 27.67
CA GLU A 114 3.15 3.79 27.44
C GLU A 114 3.31 3.50 25.94
N ILE A 115 4.42 3.91 25.34
CA ILE A 115 4.70 3.66 23.92
C ILE A 115 5.59 2.43 23.80
N ILE A 116 5.05 1.39 23.17
CA ILE A 116 5.75 0.11 22.95
C ILE A 116 6.22 0.06 21.51
N LEU A 117 7.52 -0.08 21.32
CA LEU A 117 8.14 -0.20 20.01
C LEU A 117 8.46 -1.67 19.71
N ILE A 118 7.98 -2.16 18.58
CA ILE A 118 8.29 -3.48 18.05
C ILE A 118 9.28 -3.30 16.89
N THR A 119 10.50 -3.80 17.05
CA THR A 119 11.58 -3.70 16.05
C THR A 119 11.96 -5.03 15.40
N SER A 120 11.44 -6.16 15.88
CA SER A 120 11.73 -7.50 15.36
C SER A 120 10.50 -8.39 15.48
N LEU A 121 10.43 -9.42 14.64
CA LEU A 121 9.47 -10.52 14.69
C LEU A 121 10.02 -11.69 15.50
#